data_AF-A0AAX3VME8-F1
#
_entry.id   AF-A0AAX3VME8-F1
#
_cell.length_a   1.000
_cell.length_b   1.000
_cell.length_c   1.000
_cell.angle_alpha   90.00
_cell.angle_beta   90.00
_cell.angle_gamma   90.00
#
_symmetry.space_group_name_H-M   'P 1'
#
loop_
_entity.id
_entity.type
_entity.pdbx_description
1 polymer ?
#
loop_
_entity_poly.entity_id
_entity_poly.type
_entity_poly.pdbx_seq_one_letter_code
_entity_poly.pdbx_strand_id
1 'polypeptide(L)'
;MSVATEDVLDWMRQVLGAHHDHPDKRGEAAVIMATALPERDRWIPLIREMLEAEEGVLVDAAKYGRGAVCGDLEQEAPLLLDAIGELLSSFNREEAHADLRLEIVGGSAQVVGAQDYESVNAAQRAFREVVTALCSDDLRSTDLVAVVYAEDSLDESRAKEVWDIMMRLPSLLNLAASATVAVVACDGTIDFDIHCDGFPSLRARILDGGGLQTRHSWSRSVQPILDLRQYSREQQPLLVLFLGAGASVADGLPTGDSLRNQSLSRLLSRPVDRGTFDQAAREWWRNLASTDDLSDGEIAAGVDEFVRTLTLERVIAHEQRQQNQNFSTTLRDFARRHTEVVAGIRASREAGELSNDPLTRLVACQQRLVLVTVNFDRVIEARAGEDRLRRFVSEEDMSEFGEYLTEYKSKGGAIPLLKLHGDIELPDTIVANIDETQAGLSAARDAALLRLMEELEPQPVRSWWYVGYSMRDRDLSTTWRSPRFTSYNEYWVSPFLDPSVGSFIEQHRMLTWERAGRRYTPMKRLITLTAKNFFDILASEVTSNWS
;
A
#
# COMPACT_ATOMS: atom_id res chain seq x y z
N MET A 1 -13.35 -7.45 15.43
CA MET A 1 -14.82 -7.53 15.41
C MET A 1 -15.11 -8.82 14.64
N SER A 2 -16.15 -8.96 13.83
CA SER A 2 -16.11 -9.97 12.76
C SER A 2 -16.57 -9.32 11.47
N VAL A 3 -16.20 -9.87 10.31
CA VAL A 3 -16.74 -9.42 9.03
C VAL A 3 -18.28 -9.43 9.07
N ALA A 4 -18.90 -8.36 8.55
CA ALA A 4 -20.35 -8.30 8.43
C ALA A 4 -20.80 -9.06 7.18
N THR A 5 -21.89 -9.83 7.31
CA THR A 5 -22.47 -10.56 6.18
C THR A 5 -22.83 -9.64 5.01
N GLU A 6 -23.27 -8.41 5.30
CA GLU A 6 -23.63 -7.40 4.31
C GLU A 6 -22.46 -7.06 3.36
N ASP A 7 -21.23 -6.96 3.88
CA ASP A 7 -20.04 -6.65 3.07
C ASP A 7 -19.74 -7.75 2.03
N VAL A 8 -19.89 -9.02 2.44
CA VAL A 8 -19.69 -10.18 1.56
C VAL A 8 -20.80 -10.24 0.51
N LEU A 9 -22.04 -9.98 0.90
CA LEU A 9 -23.17 -9.91 -0.03
C LEU A 9 -23.02 -8.78 -1.05
N ASP A 10 -22.55 -7.60 -0.61
CA ASP A 10 -22.30 -6.45 -1.47
C ASP A 10 -21.18 -6.70 -2.46
N TRP A 11 -20.11 -7.37 -2.02
CA TRP A 11 -19.04 -7.79 -2.92
C TRP A 11 -19.56 -8.81 -3.95
N MET A 12 -20.32 -9.82 -3.53
CA MET A 12 -20.89 -10.81 -4.45
C MET A 12 -21.86 -10.17 -5.46
N ARG A 13 -22.67 -9.19 -5.04
CA ARG A 13 -23.49 -8.41 -5.98
C ARG A 13 -22.64 -7.71 -7.04
N GLN A 14 -21.46 -7.21 -6.70
CA GLN A 14 -20.55 -6.61 -7.68
C GLN A 14 -19.97 -7.66 -8.64
N VAL A 15 -19.63 -8.86 -8.15
CA VAL A 15 -19.15 -9.97 -9.00
C VAL A 15 -20.24 -10.40 -9.99
N LEU A 16 -21.45 -10.66 -9.49
CA LEU A 16 -22.58 -11.10 -10.31
C LEU A 16 -23.03 -10.00 -11.28
N GLY A 17 -23.10 -8.75 -10.83
CA GLY A 17 -23.38 -7.61 -11.71
C GLY A 17 -22.34 -7.46 -12.81
N ALA A 18 -21.05 -7.60 -12.49
CA ALA A 18 -19.99 -7.59 -13.50
C ALA A 18 -20.14 -8.73 -14.51
N HIS A 19 -20.56 -9.92 -14.07
CA HIS A 19 -20.84 -11.05 -14.97
C HIS A 19 -22.05 -10.81 -15.88
N HIS A 20 -23.14 -10.26 -15.35
CA HIS A 20 -24.34 -9.97 -16.15
C HIS A 20 -24.13 -8.80 -17.13
N ASP A 21 -23.31 -7.82 -16.80
CA ASP A 21 -23.03 -6.65 -17.65
C ASP A 21 -21.99 -6.92 -18.76
N HIS A 22 -21.23 -8.03 -18.66
CA HIS A 22 -20.12 -8.33 -19.58
C HIS A 22 -20.50 -8.83 -21.00
N PRO A 23 -21.56 -9.62 -21.22
CA PRO A 23 -21.86 -10.25 -22.51
C PRO A 23 -22.04 -9.26 -23.68
N ASP A 24 -22.39 -8.01 -23.38
CA ASP A 24 -22.64 -6.97 -24.38
C ASP A 24 -21.36 -6.30 -24.93
N LYS A 25 -20.18 -6.60 -24.35
CA LYS A 25 -18.89 -6.00 -24.74
C LYS A 25 -18.04 -6.93 -25.61
N ARG A 26 -18.52 -7.19 -26.83
CA ARG A 26 -17.80 -8.01 -27.82
C ARG A 26 -16.38 -7.49 -28.06
N GLY A 27 -15.38 -8.31 -27.70
CA GLY A 27 -13.96 -8.04 -27.93
C GLY A 27 -13.13 -7.69 -26.68
N GLU A 28 -13.74 -7.56 -25.50
CA GLU A 28 -13.01 -7.42 -24.24
C GLU A 28 -12.60 -8.81 -23.71
N ALA A 29 -11.45 -8.90 -23.02
CA ALA A 29 -11.02 -10.13 -22.36
C ALA A 29 -11.93 -10.45 -21.17
N ALA A 30 -11.95 -11.71 -20.74
CA ALA A 30 -12.65 -12.14 -19.53
C ALA A 30 -12.33 -11.27 -18.30
N VAL A 31 -13.32 -11.07 -17.44
CA VAL A 31 -13.20 -10.18 -16.27
C VAL A 31 -12.57 -10.90 -15.11
N ILE A 32 -11.61 -10.25 -14.45
CA ILE A 32 -11.13 -10.69 -13.13
C ILE A 32 -11.66 -9.76 -12.04
N MET A 33 -12.31 -10.35 -11.03
CA MET A 33 -12.82 -9.70 -9.84
C MET A 33 -12.08 -10.24 -8.60
N ALA A 34 -10.90 -9.68 -8.35
CA ALA A 34 -10.07 -10.12 -7.24
C ALA A 34 -10.45 -9.41 -5.93
N THR A 35 -10.54 -10.16 -4.82
CA THR A 35 -10.85 -9.65 -3.48
C THR A 35 -9.98 -10.30 -2.42
N ALA A 36 -9.80 -9.59 -1.31
CA ALA A 36 -9.18 -10.11 -0.10
C ALA A 36 -10.24 -10.28 1.00
N LEU A 37 -10.31 -11.46 1.60
CA LEU A 37 -11.39 -11.85 2.51
C LEU A 37 -10.85 -12.63 3.73
N PRO A 38 -10.94 -12.11 4.95
CA PRO A 38 -10.63 -12.88 6.15
C PRO A 38 -11.79 -13.82 6.52
N GLU A 39 -11.53 -14.76 7.45
CA GLU A 39 -12.51 -15.73 7.94
C GLU A 39 -13.00 -16.69 6.83
N ARG A 40 -12.07 -17.23 6.03
CA ARG A 40 -12.39 -18.10 4.87
C ARG A 40 -13.47 -19.13 5.14
N ASP A 41 -13.30 -19.93 6.20
CA ASP A 41 -14.18 -21.05 6.54
C ASP A 41 -15.63 -20.61 6.81
N ARG A 42 -15.81 -19.38 7.29
CA ARG A 42 -17.13 -18.80 7.54
C ARG A 42 -17.86 -18.44 6.26
N TRP A 43 -17.15 -17.92 5.26
CA TRP A 43 -17.76 -17.27 4.09
C TRP A 43 -17.84 -18.15 2.85
N ILE A 44 -16.98 -19.17 2.72
CA ILE A 44 -17.02 -20.10 1.57
C ILE A 44 -18.41 -20.71 1.32
N PRO A 45 -19.16 -21.18 2.34
CA PRO A 45 -20.49 -21.75 2.10
C PRO A 45 -21.45 -20.75 1.45
N LEU A 46 -21.45 -19.49 1.91
CA LEU A 46 -22.30 -18.44 1.37
C LEU A 46 -21.91 -18.08 -0.07
N ILE A 47 -20.61 -17.89 -0.33
CA ILE A 47 -20.11 -17.57 -1.68
C ILE A 47 -20.48 -18.69 -2.66
N ARG A 48 -20.32 -19.95 -2.25
CA ARG A 48 -20.70 -21.12 -3.04
C ARG A 48 -22.19 -21.10 -3.41
N GLU A 49 -23.07 -20.93 -2.41
CA GLU A 49 -24.52 -20.90 -2.63
C GLU A 49 -24.93 -19.78 -3.61
N MET A 50 -24.30 -18.61 -3.50
CA MET A 50 -24.57 -17.49 -4.41
C MET A 50 -24.09 -17.73 -5.84
N LEU A 51 -22.94 -18.42 -6.02
CA LEU A 51 -22.45 -18.77 -7.35
C LEU A 51 -23.31 -19.87 -7.98
N GLU A 52 -23.64 -20.92 -7.23
CA GLU A 52 -24.47 -22.03 -7.72
C GLU A 52 -25.87 -21.55 -8.14
N ALA A 53 -26.42 -20.53 -7.47
CA ALA A 53 -27.68 -19.89 -7.84
C ALA A 53 -27.65 -19.20 -9.22
N GLU A 54 -26.45 -18.85 -9.71
CA GLU A 54 -26.19 -18.19 -10.99
C GLU A 54 -25.42 -19.12 -11.95
N GLU A 55 -25.56 -20.44 -11.77
CA GLU A 55 -24.88 -21.47 -12.58
C GLU A 55 -23.35 -21.36 -12.59
N GLY A 56 -22.78 -20.71 -11.56
CA GLY A 56 -21.35 -20.59 -11.33
C GLY A 56 -20.77 -21.69 -10.45
N VAL A 57 -19.44 -21.72 -10.37
CA VAL A 57 -18.68 -22.74 -9.63
C VAL A 57 -17.67 -22.11 -8.68
N LEU A 58 -17.49 -22.74 -7.51
CA LEU A 58 -16.45 -22.36 -6.54
C LEU A 58 -15.40 -23.46 -6.38
N VAL A 59 -14.19 -23.14 -6.81
CA VAL A 59 -12.97 -23.93 -6.64
C VAL A 59 -12.26 -23.46 -5.36
N ASP A 60 -12.35 -24.29 -4.33
CA ASP A 60 -11.71 -24.06 -3.04
C ASP A 60 -10.41 -24.84 -2.94
N ALA A 61 -9.27 -24.16 -3.01
CA ALA A 61 -7.95 -24.78 -3.13
C ALA A 61 -7.67 -25.84 -2.05
N ALA A 62 -8.09 -25.61 -0.81
CA ALA A 62 -7.83 -26.54 0.29
C ALA A 62 -8.49 -27.92 0.12
N LYS A 63 -9.45 -28.06 -0.80
CA LYS A 63 -10.09 -29.35 -1.09
C LYS A 63 -9.29 -30.22 -2.07
N TYR A 64 -8.28 -29.66 -2.72
CA TYR A 64 -7.56 -30.30 -3.83
C TYR A 64 -6.22 -30.93 -3.44
N GLY A 65 -5.86 -30.95 -2.16
CA GLY A 65 -4.56 -31.42 -1.69
C GLY A 65 -4.12 -32.83 -2.13
N ARG A 66 -5.08 -33.71 -2.44
CA ARG A 66 -4.82 -35.09 -2.90
C ARG A 66 -5.06 -35.31 -4.39
N GLY A 67 -5.53 -34.31 -5.12
CA GLY A 67 -5.79 -34.38 -6.55
C GLY A 67 -7.01 -33.55 -6.98
N ALA A 68 -7.02 -33.20 -8.26
CA ALA A 68 -8.13 -32.55 -8.97
C ALA A 68 -8.49 -33.36 -10.21
N VAL A 69 -9.79 -33.48 -10.51
CA VAL A 69 -10.22 -33.94 -11.84
C VAL A 69 -9.91 -32.82 -12.83
N CYS A 70 -9.22 -33.12 -13.92
CA CYS A 70 -8.62 -32.07 -14.76
C CYS A 70 -8.93 -32.15 -16.26
N GLY A 71 -9.59 -33.21 -16.74
CA GLY A 71 -9.78 -33.40 -18.18
C GLY A 71 -8.45 -33.53 -18.94
N ASP A 72 -8.44 -33.15 -20.22
CA ASP A 72 -7.24 -33.16 -21.08
C ASP A 72 -6.56 -31.78 -21.09
N LEU A 73 -5.82 -31.47 -20.02
CA LEU A 73 -5.14 -30.19 -19.85
C LEU A 73 -4.13 -29.88 -20.97
N GLU A 74 -3.52 -30.89 -21.59
CA GLU A 74 -2.54 -30.70 -22.66
C GLU A 74 -3.19 -30.06 -23.90
N GLN A 75 -4.45 -30.40 -24.16
CA GLN A 75 -5.21 -29.81 -25.26
C GLN A 75 -5.99 -28.55 -24.85
N GLU A 76 -6.58 -28.57 -23.66
CA GLU A 76 -7.51 -27.51 -23.21
C GLU A 76 -6.79 -26.28 -22.67
N ALA A 77 -5.68 -26.46 -21.95
CA ALA A 77 -4.99 -25.39 -21.24
C ALA A 77 -3.45 -25.55 -21.21
N PRO A 78 -2.78 -25.69 -22.38
CA PRO A 78 -1.33 -25.89 -22.43
C PRO A 78 -0.54 -24.73 -21.79
N LEU A 79 -1.02 -23.49 -21.94
CA LEU A 79 -0.39 -22.31 -21.33
C LEU A 79 -0.41 -22.36 -19.79
N LEU A 80 -1.47 -22.94 -19.23
CA LEU A 80 -1.54 -23.16 -17.78
C LEU A 80 -0.52 -24.20 -17.34
N LEU A 81 -0.36 -25.31 -18.08
CA LEU A 81 0.63 -26.34 -17.75
C LEU A 81 2.05 -25.79 -17.76
N ASP A 82 2.38 -24.95 -18.75
CA ASP A 82 3.68 -24.27 -18.81
C ASP A 82 3.88 -23.36 -17.58
N ALA A 83 2.87 -22.55 -17.24
CA ALA A 83 2.92 -21.66 -16.08
C ALA A 83 3.04 -22.42 -14.75
N ILE A 84 2.35 -23.57 -14.60
CA ILE A 84 2.47 -24.47 -13.45
C ILE A 84 3.89 -25.07 -13.40
N GLY A 85 4.44 -25.47 -14.54
CA GLY A 85 5.82 -25.96 -14.63
C GLY A 85 6.84 -24.92 -14.16
N GLU A 86 6.65 -23.66 -14.53
CA GLU A 86 7.47 -22.53 -14.08
C GLU A 86 7.35 -22.30 -12.56
N LEU A 87 6.13 -22.32 -12.00
CA LEU A 87 5.88 -22.23 -10.56
C LEU A 87 6.61 -23.32 -9.78
N LEU A 88 6.40 -24.58 -10.16
CA LEU A 88 7.01 -25.72 -9.47
C LEU A 88 8.54 -25.66 -9.56
N SER A 89 9.06 -25.26 -10.72
CA SER A 89 10.49 -25.06 -10.91
C SER A 89 11.03 -23.94 -10.03
N SER A 90 10.28 -22.84 -9.85
CA SER A 90 10.67 -21.74 -8.97
C SER A 90 10.72 -22.17 -7.52
N PHE A 91 9.65 -22.82 -7.05
CA PHE A 91 9.59 -23.40 -5.71
C PHE A 91 10.78 -24.32 -5.44
N ASN A 92 11.10 -25.23 -6.38
CA ASN A 92 12.22 -26.15 -6.23
C ASN A 92 13.60 -25.49 -6.29
N ARG A 93 13.75 -24.28 -6.86
CA ARG A 93 15.03 -23.55 -6.77
C ARG A 93 15.27 -23.05 -5.35
N GLU A 94 14.24 -22.60 -4.67
CA GLU A 94 14.31 -22.10 -3.30
C GLU A 94 14.32 -23.25 -2.27
N GLU A 95 13.52 -24.28 -2.51
CA GLU A 95 13.41 -25.49 -1.69
C GLU A 95 13.74 -26.75 -2.51
N ALA A 96 15.01 -26.93 -2.88
CA ALA A 96 15.44 -28.07 -3.71
C ALA A 96 15.10 -29.46 -3.16
N HIS A 97 14.88 -29.58 -1.85
CA HIS A 97 14.48 -30.83 -1.21
C HIS A 97 12.99 -31.13 -1.33
N ALA A 98 12.17 -30.18 -1.79
CA ALA A 98 10.74 -30.37 -1.97
C ALA A 98 10.42 -31.26 -3.18
N ASP A 99 11.22 -31.15 -4.25
CA ASP A 99 11.12 -31.90 -5.52
C ASP A 99 9.68 -31.94 -6.07
N LEU A 100 9.00 -30.79 -6.06
CA LEU A 100 7.61 -30.69 -6.47
C LEU A 100 7.47 -30.92 -7.98
N ARG A 101 6.51 -31.76 -8.38
CA ARG A 101 6.16 -32.01 -9.77
C ARG A 101 4.66 -32.23 -9.94
N LEU A 102 4.14 -31.86 -11.10
CA LEU A 102 2.77 -32.15 -11.49
C LEU A 102 2.70 -33.56 -12.07
N GLU A 103 1.86 -34.41 -11.51
CA GLU A 103 1.51 -35.72 -12.06
C GLU A 103 0.07 -35.71 -12.57
N ILE A 104 -0.12 -36.06 -13.84
CA ILE A 104 -1.44 -36.21 -14.47
C ILE A 104 -1.62 -37.69 -14.83
N VAL A 105 -2.54 -38.37 -14.15
CA VAL A 105 -2.81 -39.79 -14.35
C VAL A 105 -4.32 -40.01 -14.43
N GLY A 106 -4.79 -40.55 -15.55
CA GLY A 106 -6.19 -40.96 -15.72
C GLY A 106 -7.20 -39.81 -15.60
N GLY A 107 -6.85 -38.61 -16.08
CA GLY A 107 -7.70 -37.42 -15.98
C GLY A 107 -7.74 -36.78 -14.59
N SER A 108 -6.82 -37.18 -13.70
CA SER A 108 -6.60 -36.56 -12.41
C SER A 108 -5.21 -35.95 -12.35
N ALA A 109 -5.12 -34.70 -11.91
CA ALA A 109 -3.88 -33.98 -11.68
C ALA A 109 -3.58 -33.91 -10.17
N GLN A 110 -2.32 -34.04 -9.79
CA GLN A 110 -1.85 -33.87 -8.42
C GLN A 110 -0.43 -33.30 -8.40
N VAL A 111 -0.15 -32.38 -7.48
CA VAL A 111 1.23 -32.01 -7.18
C VAL A 111 1.81 -32.96 -6.13
N VAL A 112 2.83 -33.72 -6.53
CA VAL A 112 3.60 -34.59 -5.64
C VAL A 112 4.98 -33.99 -5.37
N GLY A 113 5.68 -34.50 -4.37
CA GLY A 113 7.08 -34.15 -4.14
C GLY A 113 7.81 -35.19 -3.29
N ALA A 114 9.04 -34.90 -2.89
CA ALA A 114 9.88 -35.83 -2.12
C ALA A 114 9.29 -36.21 -0.76
N GLN A 115 8.49 -35.32 -0.17
CA GLN A 115 7.78 -35.53 1.08
C GLN A 115 6.28 -35.76 0.86
N ASP A 116 5.71 -36.69 1.63
CA ASP A 116 4.29 -36.99 1.66
C ASP A 116 3.48 -35.73 2.03
N TYR A 117 2.32 -35.57 1.40
CA TYR A 117 1.43 -34.42 1.58
C TYR A 117 1.10 -34.08 3.05
N GLU A 118 0.90 -35.10 3.89
CA GLU A 118 0.57 -34.87 5.31
C GLU A 118 1.79 -34.44 6.15
N SER A 119 3.00 -34.65 5.63
CA SER A 119 4.27 -34.41 6.32
C SER A 119 4.92 -33.06 5.98
N VAL A 120 4.46 -32.38 4.93
CA VAL A 120 4.99 -31.08 4.54
C VAL A 120 4.53 -29.95 5.47
N ASN A 121 5.29 -28.86 5.48
CA ASN A 121 4.92 -27.65 6.20
C ASN A 121 3.66 -26.98 5.58
N ALA A 122 3.06 -26.02 6.31
CA ALA A 122 1.84 -25.35 5.89
C ALA A 122 1.99 -24.60 4.55
N ALA A 123 3.14 -23.97 4.31
CA ALA A 123 3.41 -23.21 3.08
C ALA A 123 3.43 -24.11 1.84
N GLN A 124 4.19 -25.21 1.90
CA GLN A 124 4.27 -26.19 0.83
C GLN A 124 2.92 -26.88 0.61
N ARG A 125 2.14 -27.12 1.68
CA ARG A 125 0.79 -27.67 1.58
C ARG A 125 -0.14 -26.72 0.83
N ALA A 126 -0.23 -25.46 1.27
CA ALA A 126 -1.05 -24.43 0.65
C ALA A 126 -0.67 -24.23 -0.82
N PHE A 127 0.64 -24.23 -1.12
CA PHE A 127 1.14 -24.14 -2.50
C PHE A 127 0.69 -25.36 -3.35
N ARG A 128 0.84 -26.59 -2.84
CA ARG A 128 0.37 -27.81 -3.54
C ARG A 128 -1.14 -27.79 -3.77
N GLU A 129 -1.91 -27.38 -2.76
CA GLU A 129 -3.37 -27.23 -2.83
C GLU A 129 -3.77 -26.25 -3.94
N VAL A 130 -3.16 -25.06 -3.96
CA VAL A 130 -3.39 -24.04 -5.00
C VAL A 130 -3.08 -24.57 -6.38
N VAL A 131 -1.85 -25.08 -6.60
CA VAL A 131 -1.43 -25.55 -7.93
C VAL A 131 -2.28 -26.72 -8.41
N THR A 132 -2.68 -27.63 -7.50
CA THR A 132 -3.57 -28.74 -7.86
C THR A 132 -4.97 -28.24 -8.21
N ALA A 133 -5.49 -27.24 -7.49
CA ALA A 133 -6.80 -26.64 -7.79
C ALA A 133 -6.83 -25.92 -9.14
N LEU A 134 -5.71 -25.31 -9.58
CA LEU A 134 -5.58 -24.72 -10.91
C LEU A 134 -5.81 -25.72 -12.04
N CYS A 135 -5.55 -27.00 -11.80
CA CYS A 135 -5.78 -28.06 -12.78
C CYS A 135 -7.25 -28.46 -12.91
N SER A 136 -8.13 -28.04 -11.99
CA SER A 136 -9.52 -28.51 -11.94
C SER A 136 -10.29 -28.19 -13.24
N ASP A 137 -11.09 -29.14 -13.72
CA ASP A 137 -12.00 -28.95 -14.87
C ASP A 137 -13.16 -28.00 -14.54
N ASP A 138 -13.53 -27.92 -13.27
CA ASP A 138 -14.45 -26.92 -12.71
C ASP A 138 -14.12 -25.49 -13.17
N LEU A 139 -12.84 -25.12 -13.27
CA LEU A 139 -12.40 -23.79 -13.71
C LEU A 139 -12.76 -23.45 -15.16
N ARG A 140 -13.10 -24.46 -15.96
CA ARG A 140 -13.46 -24.35 -17.38
C ARG A 140 -14.90 -24.78 -17.67
N SER A 141 -15.63 -25.24 -16.65
CA SER A 141 -16.97 -25.80 -16.80
C SER A 141 -18.07 -24.74 -17.02
N THR A 142 -17.84 -23.50 -16.62
CA THR A 142 -18.83 -22.39 -16.65
C THR A 142 -18.15 -21.05 -16.99
N ASP A 143 -18.97 -20.06 -17.35
CA ASP A 143 -18.52 -18.67 -17.57
C ASP A 143 -18.43 -17.86 -16.26
N LEU A 144 -18.79 -18.44 -15.11
CA LEU A 144 -18.73 -17.78 -13.80
C LEU A 144 -18.02 -18.70 -12.79
N VAL A 145 -16.79 -18.36 -12.46
CA VAL A 145 -15.94 -19.18 -11.59
C VAL A 145 -15.36 -18.33 -10.47
N ALA A 146 -15.32 -18.87 -9.26
CA ALA A 146 -14.55 -18.32 -8.16
C ALA A 146 -13.44 -19.28 -7.73
N VAL A 147 -12.24 -18.74 -7.56
CA VAL A 147 -11.08 -19.46 -7.00
C VAL A 147 -10.76 -18.87 -5.64
N VAL A 148 -10.76 -19.70 -4.62
CA VAL A 148 -10.47 -19.31 -3.23
C VAL A 148 -9.22 -20.04 -2.75
N TYR A 149 -8.28 -19.30 -2.17
CA TYR A 149 -7.09 -19.88 -1.55
C TYR A 149 -6.68 -19.11 -0.29
N ALA A 150 -6.05 -19.80 0.66
CA ALA A 150 -5.48 -19.18 1.86
C ALA A 150 -4.05 -18.73 1.57
N GLU A 151 -3.74 -17.48 1.90
CA GLU A 151 -2.43 -16.87 1.63
C GLU A 151 -1.57 -16.73 2.90
N ASP A 152 -2.17 -16.84 4.08
CA ASP A 152 -1.51 -16.70 5.39
C ASP A 152 -0.32 -17.63 5.62
N SER A 153 -0.30 -18.74 4.89
CA SER A 153 0.72 -19.78 4.97
C SER A 153 1.83 -19.60 3.93
N LEU A 154 1.67 -18.70 2.95
CA LEU A 154 2.65 -18.43 1.91
C LEU A 154 3.60 -17.31 2.35
N ASP A 155 4.89 -17.47 2.06
CA ASP A 155 5.83 -16.35 2.12
C ASP A 155 5.58 -15.35 0.97
N GLU A 156 6.22 -14.19 1.05
CA GLU A 156 6.04 -13.08 0.08
C GLU A 156 6.36 -13.50 -1.36
N SER A 157 7.42 -14.28 -1.57
CA SER A 157 7.84 -14.77 -2.89
C SER A 157 6.75 -15.66 -3.49
N ARG A 158 6.24 -16.61 -2.70
CA ARG A 158 5.21 -17.56 -3.14
C ARG A 158 3.85 -16.91 -3.29
N ALA A 159 3.48 -15.99 -2.41
CA ALA A 159 2.26 -15.22 -2.53
C ALA A 159 2.26 -14.45 -3.84
N LYS A 160 3.39 -13.81 -4.19
CA LYS A 160 3.56 -13.12 -5.47
C LYS A 160 3.41 -14.06 -6.67
N GLU A 161 4.09 -15.20 -6.66
CA GLU A 161 4.02 -16.16 -7.76
C GLU A 161 2.61 -16.72 -7.98
N VAL A 162 1.92 -17.10 -6.89
CA VAL A 162 0.53 -17.55 -6.93
C VAL A 162 -0.36 -16.42 -7.46
N TRP A 163 -0.22 -15.21 -6.93
CA TRP A 163 -1.00 -14.05 -7.33
C TRP A 163 -0.85 -13.72 -8.82
N ASP A 164 0.39 -13.71 -9.33
CA ASP A 164 0.69 -13.40 -10.73
C ASP A 164 0.00 -14.39 -11.69
N ILE A 165 -0.11 -15.67 -11.32
CA ILE A 165 -0.86 -16.65 -12.09
C ILE A 165 -2.37 -16.50 -11.93
N MET A 166 -2.85 -16.24 -10.72
CA MET A 166 -4.28 -15.98 -10.46
C MET A 166 -4.79 -14.81 -11.33
N MET A 167 -4.00 -13.76 -11.48
CA MET A 167 -4.33 -12.58 -12.31
C MET A 167 -4.22 -12.85 -13.82
N ARG A 168 -3.64 -13.98 -14.24
CA ARG A 168 -3.55 -14.40 -15.64
C ARG A 168 -4.51 -15.54 -15.99
N LEU A 169 -5.24 -16.08 -15.01
CA LEU A 169 -6.05 -17.29 -15.18
C LEU A 169 -6.94 -17.30 -16.43
N PRO A 170 -7.70 -16.25 -16.76
CA PRO A 170 -8.56 -16.32 -17.93
C PRO A 170 -7.79 -16.53 -19.23
N SER A 171 -6.59 -15.95 -19.35
CA SER A 171 -5.72 -16.16 -20.51
C SER A 171 -5.05 -17.54 -20.51
N LEU A 172 -4.65 -18.04 -19.33
CA LEU A 172 -3.98 -19.34 -19.18
C LEU A 172 -4.95 -20.50 -19.45
N LEU A 173 -6.21 -20.34 -19.06
CA LEU A 173 -7.30 -21.29 -19.24
C LEU A 173 -8.04 -21.12 -20.57
N ASN A 174 -7.67 -20.11 -21.38
CA ASN A 174 -8.36 -19.76 -22.63
C ASN A 174 -9.88 -19.60 -22.44
N LEU A 175 -10.30 -18.91 -21.37
CA LEU A 175 -11.72 -18.69 -21.08
C LEU A 175 -12.35 -17.77 -22.11
N ALA A 176 -13.65 -17.96 -22.33
CA ALA A 176 -14.42 -17.09 -23.21
C ALA A 176 -14.37 -15.63 -22.73
N ALA A 177 -14.44 -14.69 -23.67
CA ALA A 177 -14.53 -13.27 -23.37
C ALA A 177 -15.71 -12.91 -22.43
N SER A 178 -16.78 -13.69 -22.43
CA SER A 178 -17.93 -13.55 -21.51
C SER A 178 -17.64 -13.97 -20.07
N ALA A 179 -16.54 -14.68 -19.82
CA ALA A 179 -16.28 -15.28 -18.53
C ALA A 179 -15.90 -14.25 -17.47
N THR A 180 -16.32 -14.52 -16.23
CA THR A 180 -15.96 -13.79 -15.03
C THR A 180 -15.26 -14.72 -14.06
N VAL A 181 -14.03 -14.37 -13.68
CA VAL A 181 -13.25 -15.08 -12.68
C VAL A 181 -13.15 -14.22 -11.42
N ALA A 182 -13.77 -14.68 -10.33
CA ALA A 182 -13.56 -14.12 -9.01
C ALA A 182 -12.34 -14.80 -8.35
N VAL A 183 -11.37 -14.01 -7.91
CA VAL A 183 -10.21 -14.52 -7.16
C VAL A 183 -10.35 -14.04 -5.72
N VAL A 184 -10.34 -14.96 -4.76
CA VAL A 184 -10.53 -14.65 -3.33
C VAL A 184 -9.29 -15.09 -2.57
N ALA A 185 -8.41 -14.12 -2.29
CA ALA A 185 -7.25 -14.31 -1.44
C ALA A 185 -7.70 -14.23 0.02
N CYS A 186 -7.57 -15.34 0.75
CA CYS A 186 -8.10 -15.46 2.10
C CYS A 186 -7.03 -15.45 3.18
N ASP A 187 -7.41 -14.92 4.35
CA ASP A 187 -6.69 -14.97 5.62
C ASP A 187 -5.26 -14.36 5.62
N GLY A 188 -4.74 -13.95 4.47
CA GLY A 188 -3.47 -13.26 4.30
C GLY A 188 -3.51 -11.76 4.60
N THR A 189 -2.32 -11.18 4.75
CA THR A 189 -2.18 -9.71 4.78
C THR A 189 -1.96 -9.21 3.36
N ILE A 190 -2.81 -8.28 2.92
CA ILE A 190 -2.66 -7.65 1.61
C ILE A 190 -1.35 -6.88 1.55
N ASP A 191 -0.42 -7.38 0.75
CA ASP A 191 0.71 -6.62 0.24
C ASP A 191 0.27 -5.77 -0.96
N PHE A 192 0.45 -4.45 -0.92
CA PHE A 192 0.01 -3.59 -2.02
C PHE A 192 0.89 -3.63 -3.26
N ASP A 193 2.16 -3.97 -3.12
CA ASP A 193 3.10 -4.07 -4.25
C ASP A 193 2.89 -5.37 -5.01
N ILE A 194 2.44 -6.44 -4.32
CA ILE A 194 2.00 -7.68 -4.96
C ILE A 194 0.57 -7.54 -5.49
N HIS A 195 -0.39 -7.22 -4.62
CA HIS A 195 -1.81 -7.40 -4.92
C HIS A 195 -2.42 -6.25 -5.72
N CYS A 196 -1.87 -5.04 -5.61
CA CYS A 196 -2.50 -3.84 -6.20
C CYS A 196 -1.75 -3.29 -7.41
N ASP A 197 -0.58 -3.86 -7.77
CA ASP A 197 0.19 -3.47 -8.94
C ASP A 197 -0.43 -4.02 -10.24
N GLY A 198 -0.31 -3.26 -11.33
CA GLY A 198 -0.78 -3.68 -12.65
C GLY A 198 -2.30 -3.76 -12.83
N PHE A 199 -2.68 -4.32 -13.99
CA PHE A 199 -4.06 -4.60 -14.39
C PHE A 199 -4.11 -5.93 -15.17
N PRO A 200 -4.91 -6.92 -14.75
CA PRO A 200 -5.80 -6.91 -13.57
C PRO A 200 -5.04 -6.95 -12.24
N SER A 201 -5.71 -6.55 -11.16
CA SER A 201 -5.19 -6.54 -9.79
C SER A 201 -6.35 -6.57 -8.79
N LEU A 202 -6.05 -6.59 -7.48
CA LEU A 202 -7.02 -6.65 -6.40
C LEU A 202 -8.05 -5.52 -6.58
N ARG A 203 -9.34 -5.80 -6.60
CA ARG A 203 -10.39 -4.77 -6.78
C ARG A 203 -11.10 -4.39 -5.49
N ALA A 204 -11.17 -5.33 -4.56
CA ALA A 204 -11.85 -5.12 -3.28
C ALA A 204 -11.07 -5.74 -2.12
N ARG A 205 -11.36 -5.27 -0.92
CA ARG A 205 -10.99 -5.96 0.32
C ARG A 205 -12.12 -5.85 1.32
N ILE A 206 -12.32 -6.88 2.10
CA ILE A 206 -13.26 -6.89 3.22
C ILE A 206 -12.43 -6.95 4.49
N LEU A 207 -12.64 -5.98 5.38
CA LEU A 207 -11.89 -5.86 6.62
C LEU A 207 -12.77 -6.23 7.81
N ASP A 208 -12.20 -6.93 8.78
CA ASP A 208 -12.85 -7.12 10.08
C ASP A 208 -13.13 -5.76 10.74
N GLY A 209 -14.41 -5.42 10.89
CA GLY A 209 -14.88 -4.15 11.46
C GLY A 209 -14.62 -2.91 10.58
N GLY A 210 -14.03 -3.08 9.39
CA GLY A 210 -13.72 -1.99 8.45
C GLY A 210 -14.58 -1.97 7.19
N GLY A 211 -15.44 -2.97 7.01
CA GLY A 211 -16.38 -3.06 5.89
C GLY A 211 -15.74 -3.45 4.56
N LEU A 212 -16.57 -3.46 3.51
CA LEU A 212 -16.14 -3.58 2.12
C LEU A 212 -15.50 -2.28 1.62
N GLN A 213 -14.25 -2.38 1.17
CA GLN A 213 -13.56 -1.29 0.48
C GLN A 213 -13.28 -1.68 -0.97
N THR A 214 -13.56 -0.76 -1.91
CA THR A 214 -13.41 -1.00 -3.34
C THR A 214 -12.45 -0.01 -3.98
N ARG A 215 -11.65 -0.52 -4.93
CA ARG A 215 -10.82 0.29 -5.80
C ARG A 215 -11.65 0.88 -6.92
N HIS A 216 -11.32 2.10 -7.33
CA HIS A 216 -11.87 2.66 -8.55
C HIS A 216 -11.34 1.90 -9.76
N SER A 217 -12.07 2.00 -10.88
CA SER A 217 -11.52 1.62 -12.17
C SER A 217 -10.22 2.38 -12.45
N TRP A 218 -9.36 1.78 -13.27
CA TRP A 218 -8.14 2.41 -13.74
C TRP A 218 -8.42 3.79 -14.34
N SER A 219 -9.39 3.88 -15.27
CA SER A 219 -9.79 5.12 -15.92
C SER A 219 -10.16 6.23 -14.93
N ARG A 220 -10.94 5.89 -13.88
CA ARG A 220 -11.34 6.85 -12.85
C ARG A 220 -10.16 7.29 -11.99
N SER A 221 -9.23 6.39 -11.65
CA SER A 221 -8.05 6.73 -10.85
C SER A 221 -7.05 7.61 -11.60
N VAL A 222 -6.96 7.43 -12.91
CA VAL A 222 -6.00 8.15 -13.76
C VAL A 222 -6.51 9.53 -14.18
N GLN A 223 -7.83 9.72 -14.24
CA GLN A 223 -8.43 10.98 -14.70
C GLN A 223 -7.87 12.25 -14.03
N PRO A 224 -7.68 12.33 -12.70
CA PRO A 224 -7.12 13.53 -12.07
C PRO A 224 -5.71 13.90 -12.57
N ILE A 225 -4.94 12.91 -13.02
CA ILE A 225 -3.60 13.11 -13.58
C ILE A 225 -3.73 13.61 -15.03
N LEU A 226 -4.62 13.00 -15.81
CA LEU A 226 -4.89 13.41 -17.20
C LEU A 226 -5.49 14.81 -17.29
N ASP A 227 -6.22 15.26 -16.28
CA ASP A 227 -6.74 16.62 -16.20
C ASP A 227 -5.62 17.67 -16.21
N LEU A 228 -4.36 17.31 -15.94
CA LEU A 228 -3.22 18.21 -16.10
C LEU A 228 -2.94 18.58 -17.57
N ARG A 229 -3.38 17.75 -18.53
CA ARG A 229 -3.22 18.01 -19.98
C ARG A 229 -3.98 19.24 -20.46
N GLN A 230 -4.99 19.69 -19.72
CA GLN A 230 -5.79 20.84 -20.12
C GLN A 230 -5.03 22.18 -20.00
N TYR A 231 -3.89 22.20 -19.29
CA TYR A 231 -3.09 23.40 -19.09
C TYR A 231 -2.02 23.53 -20.17
N SER A 232 -1.88 24.73 -20.76
CA SER A 232 -0.74 25.01 -21.65
C SER A 232 0.58 24.92 -20.89
N ARG A 233 1.70 24.76 -21.59
CA ARG A 233 3.04 24.70 -20.98
C ARG A 233 3.30 25.87 -20.04
N GLU A 234 2.87 27.08 -20.36
CA GLU A 234 3.05 28.27 -19.53
C GLU A 234 2.13 28.24 -18.30
N GLN A 235 0.97 27.58 -18.42
CA GLN A 235 -0.06 27.47 -17.38
C GLN A 235 0.06 26.21 -16.51
N GLN A 236 0.98 25.30 -16.82
CA GLN A 236 1.18 24.07 -16.05
C GLN A 236 1.43 24.41 -14.56
N PRO A 237 0.63 23.84 -13.64
CA PRO A 237 0.71 24.19 -12.22
C PRO A 237 1.99 23.64 -11.58
N LEU A 238 2.39 24.26 -10.47
CA LEU A 238 3.34 23.68 -9.53
C LEU A 238 2.64 22.53 -8.80
N LEU A 239 3.18 21.31 -8.95
CA LEU A 239 2.66 20.14 -8.26
C LEU A 239 3.31 20.00 -6.88
N VAL A 240 2.51 19.70 -5.86
CA VAL A 240 3.00 19.38 -4.52
C VAL A 240 2.65 17.95 -4.17
N LEU A 241 3.68 17.13 -3.95
CA LEU A 241 3.54 15.75 -3.52
C LEU A 241 3.96 15.62 -2.06
N PHE A 242 3.01 15.21 -1.23
CA PHE A 242 3.26 14.82 0.14
C PHE A 242 3.51 13.32 0.17
N LEU A 243 4.75 12.92 0.46
CA LEU A 243 5.23 11.56 0.41
C LEU A 243 5.28 10.99 1.83
N GLY A 244 4.38 10.06 2.14
CA GLY A 244 4.40 9.32 3.40
C GLY A 244 5.25 8.06 3.32
N ALA A 245 5.20 7.24 4.37
CA ALA A 245 5.89 5.96 4.41
C ALA A 245 5.55 5.09 3.19
N GLY A 246 4.26 5.06 2.79
CA GLY A 246 3.76 4.29 1.64
C GLY A 246 4.39 4.64 0.28
N ALA A 247 5.03 5.80 0.15
CA ALA A 247 5.75 6.18 -1.07
C ALA A 247 7.18 5.59 -1.13
N SER A 248 7.70 5.08 0.00
CA SER A 248 9.11 4.62 0.16
C SER A 248 9.24 3.15 0.61
N VAL A 249 8.13 2.41 0.79
CA VAL A 249 8.12 1.05 1.41
C VAL A 249 8.92 0.00 0.63
N ALA A 250 9.09 0.17 -0.68
CA ALA A 250 9.60 -0.87 -1.57
C ALA A 250 11.09 -1.26 -1.41
N ASP A 251 11.84 -0.72 -0.42
CA ASP A 251 13.29 -0.97 -0.27
C ASP A 251 13.69 -1.69 1.03
N GLY A 252 12.75 -2.36 1.70
CA GLY A 252 13.06 -3.21 2.86
C GLY A 252 13.41 -2.48 4.17
N LEU A 253 13.15 -1.16 4.24
CA LEU A 253 13.20 -0.44 5.51
C LEU A 253 12.01 -0.79 6.40
N PRO A 254 12.20 -0.92 7.72
CA PRO A 254 11.09 -1.19 8.62
C PRO A 254 10.13 0.00 8.65
N THR A 255 8.83 -0.29 8.63
CA THR A 255 7.79 0.73 8.79
C THR A 255 7.83 1.36 10.18
N GLY A 256 7.19 2.53 10.34
CA GLY A 256 7.05 3.18 11.65
C GLY A 256 6.41 2.27 12.70
N ASP A 257 5.39 1.47 12.33
CA ASP A 257 4.77 0.48 13.21
C ASP A 257 5.74 -0.64 13.59
N SER A 258 6.59 -1.09 12.66
CA SER A 258 7.60 -2.12 12.93
C SER A 258 8.69 -1.61 13.88
N LEU A 259 9.17 -0.38 13.67
CA LEU A 259 10.11 0.28 14.59
C LEU A 259 9.50 0.51 15.97
N ARG A 260 8.22 0.90 16.03
CA ARG A 260 7.48 1.10 17.28
C ARG A 260 7.42 -0.19 18.07
N ASN A 261 7.05 -1.28 17.40
CA ASN A 261 6.95 -2.60 18.00
C ASN A 261 8.32 -3.12 18.44
N GLN A 262 9.38 -2.87 17.66
CA GLN A 262 10.75 -3.21 18.05
C GLN A 262 11.18 -2.45 19.31
N SER A 263 10.87 -1.16 19.41
CA SER A 263 11.17 -0.36 20.60
C SER A 263 10.38 -0.83 21.82
N LEU A 264 9.07 -1.07 21.67
CA LEU A 264 8.23 -1.67 22.72
C LEU A 264 8.77 -3.03 23.17
N SER A 265 9.29 -3.84 22.24
CA SER A 265 9.88 -5.14 22.57
C SER A 265 11.06 -5.00 23.53
N ARG A 266 11.90 -3.98 23.33
CA ARG A 266 13.02 -3.67 24.23
C ARG A 266 12.52 -3.14 25.58
N LEU A 267 11.60 -2.16 25.56
CA LEU A 267 11.06 -1.53 26.76
C LEU A 267 10.32 -2.53 27.68
N LEU A 268 9.62 -3.51 27.09
CA LEU A 268 8.88 -4.55 27.81
C LEU A 268 9.66 -5.86 27.97
N SER A 269 10.88 -5.95 27.42
CA SER A 269 11.72 -7.16 27.44
C SER A 269 11.01 -8.42 26.93
N ARG A 270 10.17 -8.30 25.90
CA ARG A 270 9.47 -9.41 25.24
C ARG A 270 9.21 -9.12 23.76
N PRO A 271 9.06 -10.13 22.88
CA PRO A 271 8.70 -9.88 21.49
C PRO A 271 7.34 -9.16 21.38
N VAL A 272 7.28 -8.13 20.55
CA VAL A 272 6.08 -7.41 20.16
C VAL A 272 6.01 -7.38 18.64
N ASP A 273 4.94 -7.93 18.11
CA ASP A 273 4.60 -7.99 16.68
C ASP A 273 3.15 -7.51 16.49
N ARG A 274 2.60 -7.67 15.28
CA ARG A 274 1.24 -7.24 14.97
C ARG A 274 0.18 -7.97 15.81
N GLY A 275 0.38 -9.25 16.11
CA GLY A 275 -0.59 -10.06 16.88
C GLY A 275 -0.55 -9.76 18.39
N THR A 276 0.59 -9.29 18.89
CA THR A 276 0.81 -9.03 20.31
C THR A 276 0.83 -7.53 20.67
N PHE A 277 0.74 -6.66 19.67
CA PHE A 277 0.81 -5.21 19.82
C PHE A 277 -0.19 -4.66 20.83
N ASP A 278 -1.48 -4.95 20.69
CA ASP A 278 -2.52 -4.41 21.57
C ASP A 278 -2.26 -4.73 23.04
N GLN A 279 -1.84 -5.97 23.33
CA GLN A 279 -1.51 -6.38 24.68
C GLN A 279 -0.28 -5.62 25.21
N ALA A 280 0.76 -5.48 24.39
CA ALA A 280 1.97 -4.76 24.71
C ALA A 280 1.72 -3.26 24.96
N ALA A 281 0.96 -2.61 24.10
CA ALA A 281 0.59 -1.20 24.24
C ALA A 281 -0.24 -0.96 25.52
N ARG A 282 -1.17 -1.86 25.86
CA ARG A 282 -1.96 -1.78 27.11
C ARG A 282 -1.10 -1.95 28.35
N GLU A 283 -0.16 -2.90 28.32
CA GLU A 283 0.79 -3.10 29.40
C GLU A 283 1.69 -1.87 29.57
N TRP A 284 2.20 -1.34 28.46
CA TRP A 284 3.04 -0.15 28.49
C TRP A 284 2.30 1.08 29.02
N TRP A 285 1.04 1.29 28.63
CA TRP A 285 0.20 2.36 29.21
C TRP A 285 0.11 2.26 30.73
N ARG A 286 -0.09 1.04 31.28
CA ARG A 286 -0.13 0.84 32.74
C ARG A 286 1.21 1.16 33.40
N ASN A 287 2.32 0.80 32.75
CA ASN A 287 3.65 1.13 33.24
C ASN A 287 3.85 2.66 33.29
N LEU A 288 3.49 3.37 32.22
CA LEU A 288 3.55 4.84 32.18
C LEU A 288 2.64 5.48 33.23
N ALA A 289 1.43 4.93 33.45
CA ALA A 289 0.52 5.39 34.49
C ALA A 289 1.09 5.20 35.90
N SER A 290 1.89 4.15 36.12
CA SER A 290 2.51 3.89 37.42
C SER A 290 3.71 4.79 37.74
N THR A 291 4.29 5.43 36.72
CA THR A 291 5.43 6.35 36.84
C THR A 291 5.05 7.82 36.63
N ASP A 292 3.76 8.14 36.57
CA ASP A 292 3.24 9.49 36.25
C ASP A 292 3.81 10.06 34.93
N ASP A 293 4.13 9.18 33.96
CA ASP A 293 4.71 9.55 32.67
C ASP A 293 3.66 9.79 31.57
N LEU A 294 2.38 9.65 31.90
CA LEU A 294 1.26 9.96 31.00
C LEU A 294 0.91 11.45 31.08
N SER A 295 0.61 12.04 29.93
CA SER A 295 0.01 13.38 29.87
C SER A 295 -1.47 13.36 30.27
N ASP A 296 -1.99 14.50 30.72
CA ASP A 296 -3.43 14.66 31.05
C ASP A 296 -4.36 14.23 29.91
N GLY A 297 -3.97 14.52 28.67
CA GLY A 297 -4.69 14.11 27.47
C GLY A 297 -4.71 12.60 27.25
N GLU A 298 -3.59 11.91 27.52
CA GLU A 298 -3.50 10.44 27.43
C GLU A 298 -4.32 9.76 28.55
N ILE A 299 -4.37 10.36 29.75
CA ILE A 299 -5.22 9.90 30.85
C ILE A 299 -6.70 10.06 30.49
N ALA A 300 -7.09 11.24 29.99
CA ALA A 300 -8.46 11.54 29.62
C ALA A 300 -8.97 10.68 28.43
N ALA A 301 -8.09 10.38 27.46
CA ALA A 301 -8.40 9.52 26.33
C ALA A 301 -8.66 8.06 26.75
N GLY A 302 -7.99 7.60 27.80
CA GLY A 302 -8.09 6.23 28.29
C GLY A 302 -7.26 5.23 27.48
N VAL A 303 -7.18 4.00 28.00
CA VAL A 303 -6.27 2.96 27.48
C VAL A 303 -6.56 2.54 26.04
N ASP A 304 -7.83 2.39 25.67
CA ASP A 304 -8.22 1.91 24.33
C ASP A 304 -7.81 2.91 23.25
N GLU A 305 -8.09 4.20 23.50
CA GLU A 305 -7.72 5.27 22.60
C GLU A 305 -6.21 5.47 22.54
N PHE A 306 -5.51 5.34 23.67
CA PHE A 306 -4.05 5.38 23.70
C PHE A 306 -3.44 4.29 22.81
N VAL A 307 -3.89 3.03 22.96
CA VAL A 307 -3.39 1.90 22.16
C VAL A 307 -3.63 2.15 20.68
N ARG A 308 -4.84 2.59 20.32
CA ARG A 308 -5.25 2.86 18.94
C ARG A 308 -4.41 3.97 18.29
N THR A 309 -3.99 4.95 19.08
CA THR A 309 -3.30 6.16 18.59
C THR A 309 -1.81 6.19 18.95
N LEU A 310 -1.24 5.04 19.34
CA LEU A 310 0.14 4.96 19.75
C LEU A 310 1.10 5.03 18.57
N THR A 311 1.90 6.09 18.54
CA THR A 311 2.85 6.38 17.45
C THR A 311 4.28 5.98 17.80
N LEU A 312 5.14 5.92 16.79
CA LEU A 312 6.58 5.65 16.95
C LEU A 312 7.24 6.72 17.81
N GLU A 313 6.91 7.99 17.57
CA GLU A 313 7.52 9.16 18.20
C GLU A 313 7.32 9.11 19.72
N ARG A 314 6.11 8.75 20.18
CA ARG A 314 5.82 8.60 21.62
C ARG A 314 6.70 7.52 22.26
N VAL A 315 6.92 6.41 21.56
CA VAL A 315 7.75 5.30 22.05
C VAL A 315 9.23 5.68 22.05
N ILE A 316 9.73 6.30 20.97
CA ILE A 316 11.12 6.75 20.85
C ILE A 316 11.45 7.80 21.92
N ALA A 317 10.57 8.78 22.13
CA ALA A 317 10.77 9.81 23.14
C ALA A 317 10.89 9.24 24.55
N HIS A 318 10.11 8.22 24.88
CA HIS A 318 10.24 7.54 26.17
C HIS A 318 11.54 6.71 26.22
N GLU A 319 11.91 6.02 25.13
CA GLU A 319 13.18 5.29 25.03
C GLU A 319 14.39 6.23 25.23
N GLN A 320 14.39 7.41 24.60
CA GLN A 320 15.43 8.44 24.74
C GLN A 320 15.56 8.93 26.19
N ARG A 321 14.42 9.21 26.84
CA ARG A 321 14.39 9.62 28.27
C ARG A 321 14.94 8.52 29.17
N GLN A 322 14.53 7.26 28.98
CA GLN A 322 15.06 6.13 29.77
C GLN A 322 16.56 5.90 29.55
N GLN A 323 17.04 6.08 28.32
CA GLN A 323 18.45 5.89 27.96
C GLN A 323 19.31 7.10 28.27
N ASN A 324 18.71 8.25 28.62
CA ASN A 324 19.37 9.55 28.78
C ASN A 324 20.23 9.92 27.55
N GLN A 325 19.66 9.74 26.36
CA GLN A 325 20.34 9.95 25.07
C GLN A 325 19.39 10.57 24.05
N ASN A 326 19.88 11.52 23.26
CA ASN A 326 19.11 12.13 22.16
C ASN A 326 18.89 11.17 20.98
N PHE A 327 19.71 10.13 20.84
CA PHE A 327 19.61 9.17 19.74
C PHE A 327 19.44 7.75 20.27
N SER A 328 18.18 7.29 20.25
CA SER A 328 17.77 6.03 20.88
C SER A 328 18.39 4.81 20.21
N THR A 329 18.40 3.69 20.93
CA THR A 329 18.86 2.41 20.36
C THR A 329 18.05 2.00 19.14
N THR A 330 16.73 2.22 19.13
CA THR A 330 15.90 2.00 17.93
C THR A 330 16.35 2.83 16.73
N LEU A 331 16.60 4.13 16.93
CA LEU A 331 17.05 4.99 15.85
C LEU A 331 18.46 4.64 15.36
N ARG A 332 19.36 4.22 16.25
CA ARG A 332 20.70 3.72 15.88
C ARG A 332 20.63 2.46 15.02
N ASP A 333 19.78 1.51 15.41
CA ASP A 333 19.56 0.30 14.63
C ASP A 333 18.95 0.60 13.25
N PHE A 334 17.99 1.54 13.21
CA PHE A 334 17.41 2.02 11.96
C PHE A 334 18.46 2.68 11.07
N ALA A 335 19.27 3.61 11.59
CA ALA A 335 20.31 4.31 10.83
C ALA A 335 21.33 3.34 10.18
N ARG A 336 21.68 2.25 10.88
CA ARG A 336 22.53 1.20 10.32
C ARG A 336 21.88 0.53 9.10
N ARG A 337 20.63 0.08 9.23
CA ARG A 337 19.88 -0.57 8.12
C ARG A 337 19.66 0.42 6.96
N HIS A 338 19.33 1.66 7.29
CA HIS A 338 19.20 2.76 6.34
C HIS A 338 20.46 2.95 5.51
N THR A 339 21.64 2.92 6.15
CA THR A 339 22.92 3.04 5.43
C THR A 339 23.10 1.93 4.40
N GLU A 340 22.77 0.68 4.77
CA GLU A 340 22.86 -0.49 3.88
C GLU A 340 21.91 -0.37 2.69
N VAL A 341 20.64 -0.01 2.95
CA VAL A 341 19.60 0.16 1.91
C VAL A 341 19.97 1.30 0.95
N VAL A 342 20.34 2.47 1.47
CA VAL A 342 20.73 3.63 0.65
C VAL A 342 21.97 3.34 -0.20
N ALA A 343 22.94 2.59 0.34
CA ALA A 343 24.10 2.16 -0.44
C ALA A 343 23.68 1.24 -1.60
N GLY A 344 22.77 0.30 -1.36
CA GLY A 344 22.19 -0.56 -2.40
C GLY A 344 21.49 0.25 -3.49
N ILE A 345 20.61 1.17 -3.11
CA ILE A 345 19.90 2.05 -4.05
C ILE A 345 20.88 2.88 -4.90
N ARG A 346 21.91 3.46 -4.28
CA ARG A 346 22.94 4.23 -4.99
C ARG A 346 23.68 3.34 -6.01
N ALA A 347 24.05 2.12 -5.63
CA ALA A 347 24.70 1.18 -6.53
C ALA A 347 23.79 0.81 -7.73
N SER A 348 22.51 0.49 -7.49
CA SER A 348 21.52 0.24 -8.55
C SER A 348 21.34 1.44 -9.47
N ARG A 349 21.35 2.67 -8.92
CA ARG A 349 21.31 3.90 -9.71
C ARG A 349 22.53 4.06 -10.61
N GLU A 350 23.73 3.84 -10.08
CA GLU A 350 24.99 3.91 -10.83
C GLU A 350 25.08 2.84 -11.92
N ALA A 351 24.49 1.66 -11.69
CA ALA A 351 24.34 0.60 -12.67
C ALA A 351 23.26 0.89 -13.74
N GLY A 352 22.48 1.97 -13.58
CA GLY A 352 21.39 2.34 -14.50
C GLY A 352 20.09 1.57 -14.29
N GLU A 353 19.99 0.74 -13.26
CA GLU A 353 18.80 -0.09 -12.97
C GLU A 353 17.58 0.78 -12.59
N LEU A 354 17.82 1.97 -12.07
CA LEU A 354 16.79 2.95 -11.71
C LEU A 354 16.45 3.94 -12.85
N SER A 355 16.95 3.74 -14.07
CA SER A 355 16.68 4.70 -15.18
C SER A 355 15.19 4.81 -15.51
N ASN A 356 14.45 3.72 -15.29
CA ASN A 356 13.01 3.65 -15.51
C ASN A 356 12.20 3.87 -14.24
N ASP A 357 12.84 4.10 -13.08
CA ASP A 357 12.14 4.38 -11.84
C ASP A 357 11.30 5.66 -12.01
N PRO A 358 9.98 5.60 -11.75
CA PRO A 358 9.11 6.73 -12.07
C PRO A 358 9.37 7.98 -11.25
N LEU A 359 9.78 7.85 -9.99
CA LEU A 359 10.15 9.00 -9.16
C LEU A 359 11.42 9.67 -9.71
N THR A 360 12.40 8.87 -10.13
CA THR A 360 13.63 9.34 -10.78
C THR A 360 13.35 10.11 -12.07
N ARG A 361 12.44 9.59 -12.91
CA ARG A 361 11.98 10.27 -14.13
C ARG A 361 11.24 11.56 -13.84
N LEU A 362 10.38 11.57 -12.82
CA LEU A 362 9.63 12.74 -12.41
C LEU A 362 10.56 13.86 -11.90
N VAL A 363 11.52 13.52 -11.04
CA VAL A 363 12.51 14.48 -10.50
C VAL A 363 13.47 14.98 -11.58
N ALA A 364 13.76 14.16 -12.60
CA ALA A 364 14.58 14.58 -13.74
C ALA A 364 14.00 15.76 -14.53
N CYS A 365 12.70 16.05 -14.38
CA CYS A 365 12.07 17.21 -15.01
C CYS A 365 12.59 18.54 -14.46
N GLN A 366 13.14 18.56 -13.22
CA GLN A 366 13.82 19.72 -12.61
C GLN A 366 13.01 21.03 -12.62
N GLN A 367 11.69 20.96 -12.66
CA GLN A 367 10.82 22.13 -12.64
C GLN A 367 9.42 21.73 -12.15
N ARG A 368 8.65 22.70 -11.65
CA ARG A 368 7.20 22.59 -11.38
C ARG A 368 6.76 21.43 -10.47
N LEU A 369 7.68 20.93 -9.65
CA LEU A 369 7.42 19.94 -8.62
C LEU A 369 8.02 20.38 -7.28
N VAL A 370 7.30 20.14 -6.19
CA VAL A 370 7.78 20.26 -4.81
C VAL A 370 7.44 18.96 -4.09
N LEU A 371 8.41 18.41 -3.38
CA LEU A 371 8.24 17.22 -2.55
C LEU A 371 8.21 17.64 -1.08
N VAL A 372 7.29 17.05 -0.32
CA VAL A 372 7.18 17.22 1.13
C VAL A 372 7.10 15.84 1.75
N THR A 373 7.85 15.56 2.80
CA THR A 373 7.81 14.27 3.49
C THR A 373 7.94 14.42 4.99
N VAL A 374 7.38 13.46 5.71
CA VAL A 374 7.59 13.22 7.15
C VAL A 374 8.58 12.09 7.40
N ASN A 375 9.02 11.39 6.35
CA ASN A 375 10.00 10.34 6.52
C ASN A 375 11.37 10.98 6.81
N PHE A 376 12.06 10.49 7.85
CA PHE A 376 13.42 10.91 8.15
C PHE A 376 14.49 10.07 7.41
N ASP A 377 14.12 8.98 6.75
CA ASP A 377 15.02 8.21 5.88
C ASP A 377 15.47 8.99 4.63
N ARG A 378 16.44 8.47 3.88
CA ARG A 378 16.99 9.10 2.66
C ARG A 378 16.72 8.30 1.38
N VAL A 379 15.67 7.49 1.35
CA VAL A 379 15.34 6.63 0.20
C VAL A 379 14.98 7.45 -1.03
N ILE A 380 14.13 8.47 -0.86
CA ILE A 380 13.71 9.38 -1.93
C ILE A 380 14.95 10.03 -2.58
N GLU A 381 15.89 10.49 -1.76
CA GLU A 381 17.08 11.18 -2.22
C GLU A 381 18.10 10.25 -2.89
N ALA A 382 18.27 9.05 -2.34
CA ALA A 382 19.12 8.03 -2.93
C ALA A 382 18.62 7.62 -4.32
N ARG A 383 17.30 7.38 -4.46
CA ARG A 383 16.66 7.02 -5.73
C ARG A 383 16.77 8.15 -6.75
N ALA A 384 16.29 9.35 -6.39
CA ALA A 384 16.10 10.43 -7.34
C ALA A 384 17.41 11.08 -7.84
N GLY A 385 18.51 10.99 -7.07
CA GLY A 385 19.72 11.76 -7.34
C GLY A 385 19.86 12.92 -6.36
N GLU A 386 20.93 12.93 -5.55
CA GLU A 386 21.14 14.00 -4.55
C GLU A 386 21.40 15.36 -5.20
N ASP A 387 21.97 15.37 -6.40
CA ASP A 387 22.18 16.56 -7.23
C ASP A 387 20.87 17.13 -7.80
N ARG A 388 19.82 16.32 -7.86
CA ARG A 388 18.51 16.71 -8.39
C ARG A 388 17.54 17.20 -7.33
N LEU A 389 17.89 17.13 -6.05
CA LEU A 389 17.06 17.55 -4.93
C LEU A 389 17.76 18.63 -4.10
N ARG A 390 17.05 19.72 -3.78
CA ARG A 390 17.45 20.64 -2.73
C ARG A 390 16.68 20.26 -1.47
N ARG A 391 17.37 19.63 -0.51
CA ARG A 391 16.79 19.24 0.78
C ARG A 391 16.67 20.45 1.70
N PHE A 392 15.53 20.54 2.38
CA PHE A 392 15.25 21.47 3.45
C PHE A 392 14.91 20.66 4.69
N VAL A 393 15.80 20.66 5.69
CA VAL A 393 15.71 19.77 6.85
C VAL A 393 15.80 20.54 8.16
N SER A 394 16.81 21.39 8.30
CA SER A 394 17.04 22.19 9.50
C SER A 394 16.18 23.45 9.53
N GLU A 395 16.08 24.11 10.68
CA GLU A 395 15.41 25.42 10.80
C GLU A 395 16.01 26.49 9.87
N GLU A 396 17.35 26.46 9.72
CA GLU A 396 18.08 27.38 8.83
C GLU A 396 17.68 27.12 7.38
N ASP A 397 17.73 25.87 6.93
CA ASP A 397 17.30 25.52 5.56
C ASP A 397 15.85 25.98 5.33
N MET A 398 14.93 25.64 6.26
CA MET A 398 13.51 25.97 6.12
C MET A 398 13.26 27.47 6.02
N SER A 399 14.10 28.30 6.63
CA SER A 399 14.01 29.76 6.53
C SER A 399 14.39 30.27 5.14
N GLU A 400 15.30 29.59 4.43
CA GLU A 400 15.71 29.92 3.06
C GLU A 400 14.73 29.41 1.99
N PHE A 401 13.84 28.48 2.35
CA PHE A 401 12.94 27.80 1.41
C PHE A 401 12.13 28.77 0.56
N GLY A 402 11.64 29.87 1.14
CA GLY A 402 10.79 30.82 0.44
C GLY A 402 11.48 31.53 -0.73
N GLU A 403 12.74 31.92 -0.53
CA GLU A 403 13.55 32.56 -1.56
C GLU A 403 13.90 31.55 -2.66
N TYR A 404 14.30 30.34 -2.26
CA TYR A 404 14.59 29.24 -3.20
C TYR A 404 13.38 28.88 -4.06
N LEU A 405 12.19 28.76 -3.45
CA LEU A 405 10.97 28.40 -4.17
C LEU A 405 10.61 29.42 -5.24
N THR A 406 10.76 30.72 -4.95
CA THR A 406 10.52 31.79 -5.92
C THR A 406 11.51 31.69 -7.10
N GLU A 407 12.80 31.45 -6.84
CA GLU A 407 13.79 31.26 -7.90
C GLU A 407 13.49 30.00 -8.73
N TYR A 408 13.28 28.87 -8.07
CA TYR A 408 13.01 27.57 -8.67
C TYR A 408 11.80 27.59 -9.60
N LYS A 409 10.70 28.27 -9.23
CA LYS A 409 9.53 28.42 -10.09
C LYS A 409 9.84 29.12 -11.42
N SER A 410 10.81 30.04 -11.41
CA SER A 410 11.16 30.84 -12.58
C SER A 410 12.24 30.19 -13.46
N LYS A 411 13.20 29.50 -12.86
CA LYS A 411 14.40 28.97 -13.56
C LYS A 411 14.44 27.45 -13.66
N GLY A 412 13.61 26.73 -12.90
CA GLY A 412 13.83 25.32 -12.61
C GLY A 412 15.07 25.10 -11.74
N GLY A 413 15.55 23.86 -11.71
CA GLY A 413 16.71 23.42 -10.94
C GLY A 413 16.43 22.19 -10.10
N ALA A 414 17.21 21.99 -9.04
CA ALA A 414 17.00 20.89 -8.12
C ALA A 414 15.61 21.00 -7.45
N ILE A 415 14.85 19.91 -7.45
CA ILE A 415 13.50 19.87 -6.89
C ILE A 415 13.57 20.14 -5.39
N PRO A 416 12.79 21.09 -4.84
CA PRO A 416 12.70 21.29 -3.40
C PRO A 416 12.11 20.05 -2.71
N LEU A 417 12.80 19.54 -1.67
CA LEU A 417 12.33 18.47 -0.78
C LEU A 417 12.30 18.98 0.66
N LEU A 418 11.11 19.18 1.22
CA LEU A 418 10.93 19.56 2.63
C LEU A 418 10.79 18.29 3.48
N LYS A 419 11.66 18.12 4.48
CA LYS A 419 11.60 17.03 5.46
C LYS A 419 11.11 17.57 6.80
N LEU A 420 9.84 17.31 7.11
CA LEU A 420 9.18 17.91 8.26
C LEU A 420 9.59 17.29 9.60
N HIS A 421 9.93 15.99 9.61
CA HIS A 421 10.40 15.30 10.83
C HIS A 421 11.92 15.13 10.89
N GLY A 422 12.67 15.87 10.09
CA GLY A 422 14.14 15.83 10.09
C GLY A 422 14.73 14.77 9.17
N ASP A 423 15.98 14.41 9.43
CA ASP A 423 16.77 13.48 8.63
C ASP A 423 17.61 12.55 9.53
N ILE A 424 17.67 11.27 9.17
CA ILE A 424 18.39 10.24 9.92
C ILE A 424 19.90 10.48 10.02
N GLU A 425 20.49 11.20 9.06
CA GLU A 425 21.88 11.60 9.11
C GLU A 425 22.11 12.88 9.93
N LEU A 426 21.04 13.59 10.30
CA LEU A 426 21.06 14.77 11.16
C LEU A 426 20.15 14.54 12.38
N PRO A 427 20.54 13.67 13.34
CA PRO A 427 19.68 13.25 14.45
C PRO A 427 19.06 14.40 15.25
N ASP A 428 19.79 15.51 15.41
CA ASP A 428 19.31 16.70 16.14
C ASP A 428 18.13 17.40 15.44
N THR A 429 17.87 17.08 14.17
CA THR A 429 16.71 17.57 13.41
C THR A 429 15.50 16.65 13.52
N ILE A 430 15.67 15.42 14.02
CA ILE A 430 14.56 14.48 14.16
C ILE A 430 13.65 14.98 15.27
N VAL A 431 12.41 15.27 14.89
CA VAL A 431 11.39 15.74 15.81
C VAL A 431 10.93 14.57 16.69
N ALA A 432 11.71 14.26 17.73
CA ALA A 432 11.41 13.21 18.71
C ALA A 432 10.88 13.78 20.03
N ASN A 433 10.81 15.10 20.20
CA ASN A 433 10.33 15.71 21.43
C ASN A 433 8.79 15.77 21.47
N ILE A 434 8.20 15.07 22.44
CA ILE A 434 6.75 15.09 22.69
C ILE A 434 6.26 16.51 23.03
N ASP A 435 7.06 17.28 23.75
CA ASP A 435 6.71 18.64 24.16
C ASP A 435 6.63 19.59 22.95
N GLU A 436 7.42 19.35 21.90
CA GLU A 436 7.38 20.10 20.63
C GLU A 436 6.30 19.56 19.69
N THR A 437 6.12 18.24 19.59
CA THR A 437 5.07 17.64 18.74
C THR A 437 3.65 17.93 19.24
N GLN A 438 3.43 18.19 20.52
CA GLN A 438 2.15 18.73 21.00
C GLN A 438 1.94 20.21 20.64
N ALA A 439 3.03 20.99 20.53
CA ALA A 439 2.98 22.39 20.10
C ALA A 439 2.77 22.54 18.58
N GLY A 440 3.04 21.48 17.81
CA GLY A 440 2.91 21.42 16.36
C GLY A 440 4.25 21.59 15.64
N LEU A 441 4.22 21.97 14.37
CA LEU A 441 5.43 22.29 13.63
C LEU A 441 6.18 23.49 14.24
N SER A 442 7.51 23.42 14.21
CA SER A 442 8.39 24.58 14.44
C SER A 442 7.99 25.76 13.54
N ALA A 443 8.25 26.99 14.00
CA ALA A 443 7.91 28.20 13.27
C ALA A 443 8.52 28.26 11.85
N ALA A 444 9.76 27.78 11.63
CA ALA A 444 10.36 27.80 10.29
C ALA A 444 9.67 26.80 9.34
N ARG A 445 9.36 25.59 9.82
CA ARG A 445 8.61 24.58 9.02
C ARG A 445 7.20 25.05 8.68
N ASP A 446 6.47 25.63 9.64
CA ASP A 446 5.14 26.18 9.38
C ASP A 446 5.21 27.35 8.38
N ALA A 447 6.19 28.26 8.55
CA ALA A 447 6.43 29.34 7.60
C ALA A 447 6.77 28.84 6.19
N ALA A 448 7.59 27.78 6.06
CA ALA A 448 7.91 27.17 4.78
C ALA A 448 6.65 26.59 4.08
N LEU A 449 5.78 25.90 4.83
CA LEU A 449 4.51 25.39 4.28
C LEU A 449 3.55 26.53 3.90
N LEU A 450 3.43 27.56 4.73
CA LEU A 450 2.63 28.76 4.42
C LEU A 450 3.15 29.46 3.16
N ARG A 451 4.47 29.55 2.99
CA ARG A 451 5.07 30.13 1.81
C ARG A 451 4.78 29.31 0.55
N LEU A 452 4.83 27.98 0.65
CA LEU A 452 4.41 27.09 -0.44
C LEU A 452 2.94 27.35 -0.82
N MET A 453 2.07 27.52 0.17
CA MET A 453 0.65 27.84 -0.05
C MET A 453 0.45 29.17 -0.77
N GLU A 454 1.14 30.22 -0.34
CA GLU A 454 1.11 31.54 -1.00
C GLU A 454 1.50 31.44 -2.47
N GLU A 455 2.49 30.60 -2.80
CA GLU A 455 2.95 30.40 -4.17
C GLU A 455 1.98 29.57 -5.04
N LEU A 456 1.08 28.81 -4.42
CA LEU A 456 0.01 28.08 -5.08
C LEU A 456 -1.27 28.91 -5.23
N GLU A 457 -1.48 29.92 -4.40
CA GLU A 457 -2.72 30.71 -4.38
C GLU A 457 -3.07 31.33 -5.76
N PRO A 458 -2.13 31.91 -6.53
CA PRO A 458 -2.45 32.48 -7.84
C PRO A 458 -2.76 31.44 -8.93
N GLN A 459 -2.52 30.15 -8.67
CA GLN A 459 -2.61 29.12 -9.71
C GLN A 459 -4.06 28.71 -10.01
N PRO A 460 -4.38 28.39 -11.27
CA PRO A 460 -5.72 27.95 -11.66
C PRO A 460 -6.12 26.65 -10.97
N VAL A 461 -5.13 25.80 -10.65
CA VAL A 461 -5.30 24.57 -9.88
C VAL A 461 -4.29 24.52 -8.76
N ARG A 462 -4.79 24.22 -7.58
CA ARG A 462 -4.02 24.07 -6.36
C ARG A 462 -4.07 22.61 -5.91
N SER A 463 -3.40 21.74 -6.66
CA SER A 463 -3.43 20.28 -6.44
C SER A 463 -2.43 19.87 -5.37
N TRP A 464 -2.92 19.18 -4.35
CA TRP A 464 -2.12 18.56 -3.30
C TRP A 464 -2.32 17.07 -3.33
N TRP A 465 -1.25 16.32 -3.56
CA TRP A 465 -1.33 14.88 -3.71
C TRP A 465 -0.61 14.20 -2.56
N TYR A 466 -1.38 13.50 -1.72
CA TYR A 466 -0.89 12.74 -0.59
C TYR A 466 -0.65 11.30 -1.01
N VAL A 467 0.61 10.90 -1.16
CA VAL A 467 1.00 9.56 -1.64
C VAL A 467 1.46 8.72 -0.47
N GLY A 468 0.72 7.66 -0.17
CA GLY A 468 1.06 6.73 0.92
C GLY A 468 1.03 7.37 2.31
N TYR A 469 0.21 8.41 2.49
CA TYR A 469 0.13 9.21 3.71
C TYR A 469 -1.02 8.76 4.61
N SER A 470 -0.77 8.56 5.90
CA SER A 470 -1.76 8.00 6.86
C SER A 470 -2.44 9.04 7.75
N MET A 471 -1.92 10.28 7.82
CA MET A 471 -2.44 11.36 8.69
C MET A 471 -2.42 11.02 10.19
N ARG A 472 -1.47 10.18 10.62
CA ARG A 472 -1.28 9.81 12.04
C ARG A 472 -0.39 10.80 12.79
N ASP A 473 0.36 11.63 12.06
CA ASP A 473 1.29 12.62 12.60
C ASP A 473 0.54 13.73 13.35
N ARG A 474 0.62 13.69 14.68
CA ARG A 474 -0.14 14.59 15.56
C ARG A 474 0.37 16.03 15.51
N ASP A 475 1.66 16.21 15.32
CA ASP A 475 2.34 17.50 15.19
C ASP A 475 1.90 18.26 13.94
N LEU A 476 1.56 17.54 12.88
CA LEU A 476 0.99 18.09 11.67
C LEU A 476 -0.50 18.41 11.84
N SER A 477 -1.20 17.76 12.77
CA SER A 477 -2.65 17.91 12.89
C SER A 477 -3.08 19.38 13.07
N THR A 478 -2.33 20.21 13.79
CA THR A 478 -2.65 21.63 14.00
C THR A 478 -2.58 22.43 12.69
N THR A 479 -1.47 22.34 11.97
CA THR A 479 -1.28 23.00 10.67
C THR A 479 -2.31 22.50 9.66
N TRP A 480 -2.53 21.19 9.61
CA TRP A 480 -3.41 20.57 8.61
C TRP A 480 -4.89 20.79 8.89
N ARG A 481 -5.28 21.04 10.15
CA ARG A 481 -6.65 21.46 10.53
C ARG A 481 -6.96 22.91 10.15
N SER A 482 -5.96 23.72 9.81
CA SER A 482 -6.16 25.11 9.46
C SER A 482 -7.10 25.27 8.26
N PRO A 483 -8.10 26.18 8.31
CA PRO A 483 -9.00 26.42 7.18
C PRO A 483 -8.28 26.75 5.87
N ARG A 484 -7.07 27.31 5.94
CA ARG A 484 -6.27 27.60 4.74
C ARG A 484 -5.97 26.33 3.93
N PHE A 485 -5.62 25.23 4.60
CA PHE A 485 -5.28 23.94 3.97
C PHE A 485 -6.52 23.30 3.32
N THR A 486 -7.71 23.54 3.85
CA THR A 486 -8.96 22.95 3.33
C THR A 486 -9.43 23.51 1.97
N SER A 487 -8.85 24.62 1.51
CA SER A 487 -9.24 25.30 0.27
C SER A 487 -8.69 24.65 -1.01
N TYR A 488 -7.73 23.73 -0.86
CA TYR A 488 -6.97 23.08 -1.94
C TYR A 488 -7.73 21.91 -2.57
N ASN A 489 -7.31 21.53 -3.78
CA ASN A 489 -7.75 20.29 -4.43
C ASN A 489 -6.87 19.14 -3.93
N GLU A 490 -7.24 18.59 -2.78
CA GLU A 490 -6.57 17.45 -2.17
C GLU A 490 -6.94 16.16 -2.90
N TYR A 491 -5.92 15.35 -3.23
CA TYR A 491 -6.06 13.98 -3.70
C TYR A 491 -5.23 13.05 -2.84
N TRP A 492 -5.75 11.85 -2.63
CA TRP A 492 -5.16 10.84 -1.76
C TRP A 492 -4.82 9.64 -2.61
N VAL A 493 -3.55 9.27 -2.69
CA VAL A 493 -3.06 8.16 -3.50
C VAL A 493 -2.75 7.01 -2.57
N SER A 494 -3.62 6.02 -2.62
CA SER A 494 -3.50 4.76 -1.88
C SER A 494 -4.46 3.76 -2.50
N PRO A 495 -4.08 2.48 -2.68
CA PRO A 495 -4.99 1.46 -3.18
C PRO A 495 -6.31 1.41 -2.42
N PHE A 496 -6.28 1.63 -1.10
CA PHE A 496 -7.47 1.72 -0.26
C PHE A 496 -7.40 2.89 0.70
N LEU A 497 -8.56 3.39 1.12
CA LEU A 497 -8.62 4.47 2.10
C LEU A 497 -8.07 3.98 3.45
N ASP A 498 -6.99 4.61 3.92
CA ASP A 498 -6.49 4.38 5.27
C ASP A 498 -7.53 4.89 6.30
N PRO A 499 -7.87 4.12 7.35
CA PRO A 499 -8.88 4.51 8.33
C PRO A 499 -8.59 5.84 9.04
N SER A 500 -7.31 6.15 9.31
CA SER A 500 -6.90 7.42 9.91
C SER A 500 -7.11 8.59 8.94
N VAL A 501 -6.88 8.39 7.64
CA VAL A 501 -7.22 9.39 6.61
C VAL A 501 -8.74 9.60 6.54
N GLY A 502 -9.54 8.52 6.54
CA GLY A 502 -11.00 8.61 6.56
C GLY A 502 -11.51 9.43 7.75
N SER A 503 -11.04 9.08 8.95
CA SER A 503 -11.36 9.81 10.19
C SER A 503 -10.94 11.28 10.13
N PHE A 504 -9.75 11.57 9.61
CA PHE A 504 -9.25 12.94 9.45
C PHE A 504 -10.14 13.77 8.51
N ILE A 505 -10.53 13.21 7.36
CA ILE A 505 -11.41 13.88 6.39
C ILE A 505 -12.77 14.18 7.01
N GLU A 506 -13.38 13.19 7.68
CA GLU A 506 -14.67 13.34 8.34
C GLU A 506 -14.65 14.45 9.40
N GLN A 507 -13.63 14.46 10.25
CA GLN A 507 -13.53 15.39 11.36
C GLN A 507 -13.14 16.82 10.94
N HIS A 508 -12.33 16.97 9.90
CA HIS A 508 -11.66 18.25 9.63
C HIS A 508 -11.87 18.82 8.22
N ARG A 509 -12.39 18.03 7.27
CA ARG A 509 -12.58 18.48 5.88
C ARG A 509 -14.05 18.58 5.50
N MET A 510 -14.85 17.56 5.84
CA MET A 510 -16.22 17.42 5.33
C MET A 510 -17.09 18.66 5.52
N LEU A 511 -17.16 19.22 6.73
CA LEU A 511 -17.99 20.41 6.99
C LEU A 511 -17.60 21.62 6.13
N THR A 512 -16.30 21.87 5.94
CA THR A 512 -15.82 23.00 5.14
C THR A 512 -16.11 22.78 3.65
N TRP A 513 -15.90 21.55 3.20
CA TRP A 513 -16.16 21.08 1.85
C TRP A 513 -17.65 21.18 1.47
N GLU A 514 -18.55 20.77 2.37
CA GLU A 514 -19.99 20.90 2.22
C GLU A 514 -20.44 22.36 2.16
N ARG A 515 -19.92 23.22 3.07
CA ARG A 515 -20.22 24.65 3.09
C ARG A 515 -19.78 25.37 1.82
N ALA A 516 -18.71 24.90 1.18
CA ALA A 516 -18.27 25.42 -0.10
C ALA A 516 -19.20 25.02 -1.28
N GLY A 517 -20.32 24.33 -1.02
CA GLY A 517 -21.28 23.89 -2.04
C GLY A 517 -20.76 22.74 -2.90
N ARG A 518 -19.67 22.10 -2.47
CA ARG A 518 -19.01 21.06 -3.23
C ARG A 518 -19.54 19.71 -2.72
N ARG A 519 -20.32 18.98 -3.54
CA ARG A 519 -20.87 17.65 -3.21
C ARG A 519 -19.75 16.61 -3.10
N TYR A 520 -19.09 16.58 -1.96
CA TYR A 520 -17.87 15.82 -1.72
C TYR A 520 -18.13 14.50 -1.02
N THR A 521 -17.35 13.50 -1.42
CA THR A 521 -17.14 12.27 -0.67
C THR A 521 -15.64 11.96 -0.69
N PRO A 522 -15.06 11.36 0.36
CA PRO A 522 -13.65 10.94 0.38
C PRO A 522 -13.27 10.13 -0.88
N MET A 523 -14.19 9.25 -1.32
CA MET A 523 -14.04 8.42 -2.51
C MET A 523 -14.00 9.20 -3.83
N LYS A 524 -14.31 10.49 -3.90
CA LYS A 524 -14.10 11.27 -5.15
C LYS A 524 -12.66 11.78 -5.29
N ARG A 525 -11.92 11.88 -4.19
CA ARG A 525 -10.54 12.39 -4.15
C ARG A 525 -9.50 11.30 -3.93
N LEU A 526 -9.94 10.08 -3.67
CA LEU A 526 -9.07 8.90 -3.60
C LEU A 526 -8.68 8.42 -5.01
N ILE A 527 -7.38 8.32 -5.26
CA ILE A 527 -6.75 7.68 -6.41
C ILE A 527 -6.30 6.30 -5.94
N THR A 528 -6.95 5.25 -6.40
CA THR A 528 -6.76 3.88 -5.89
C THR A 528 -5.64 3.12 -6.62
N LEU A 529 -4.57 3.84 -6.94
CA LEU A 529 -3.34 3.30 -7.52
C LEU A 529 -2.31 3.04 -6.43
N THR A 530 -1.37 2.14 -6.70
CA THR A 530 -0.10 2.07 -5.94
C THR A 530 0.72 3.34 -6.20
N ALA A 531 1.65 3.66 -5.29
CA ALA A 531 2.53 4.82 -5.46
C ALA A 531 3.35 4.72 -6.77
N LYS A 532 3.88 3.53 -7.07
CA LYS A 532 4.59 3.22 -8.33
C LYS A 532 3.76 3.56 -9.56
N ASN A 533 2.56 2.97 -9.71
CA ASN A 533 1.70 3.22 -10.87
C ASN A 533 1.30 4.70 -10.98
N PHE A 534 1.03 5.34 -9.86
CA PHE A 534 0.73 6.76 -9.83
C PHE A 534 1.90 7.61 -10.35
N PHE A 535 3.12 7.36 -9.86
CA PHE A 535 4.30 8.08 -10.32
C PHE A 535 4.63 7.78 -11.78
N ASP A 536 4.45 6.54 -12.25
CA ASP A 536 4.66 6.17 -13.67
C ASP A 536 3.79 6.99 -14.60
N ILE A 537 2.50 7.07 -14.28
CA ILE A 537 1.52 7.83 -15.07
C ILE A 537 1.84 9.32 -14.95
N LEU A 538 2.05 9.82 -13.73
CA LEU A 538 2.38 11.22 -13.51
C LEU A 538 3.64 11.62 -14.28
N ALA A 539 4.73 10.85 -14.19
CA ALA A 539 5.97 11.12 -14.89
C ALA A 539 5.77 11.10 -16.41
N SER A 540 4.98 10.17 -16.95
CA SER A 540 4.65 10.14 -18.38
C SER A 540 3.90 11.40 -18.82
N GLU A 541 2.90 11.82 -18.05
CA GLU A 541 2.09 13.01 -18.35
C GLU A 541 2.89 14.31 -18.20
N VAL A 542 3.70 14.40 -17.16
CA VAL A 542 4.50 15.57 -16.87
C VAL A 542 5.65 15.71 -17.86
N THR A 543 6.40 14.63 -18.12
CA THR A 543 7.55 14.69 -19.03
C THR A 543 7.12 15.11 -20.42
N SER A 544 6.02 14.54 -20.94
CA SER A 544 5.51 14.88 -22.28
C SER A 544 5.01 16.31 -22.43
N ASN A 545 4.54 16.94 -21.34
CA ASN A 545 3.96 18.28 -21.37
C ASN A 545 4.91 19.39 -20.88
N TRP A 546 5.96 19.06 -20.12
CA TRP A 546 6.90 20.04 -19.57
C TRP A 546 8.19 20.20 -20.40
N SER A 547 8.60 19.16 -21.15
CA SER A 547 9.66 19.24 -22.16
C SER A 547 9.17 19.98 -23.40
#